data_AF-A0AAD9S527-F1
#
_entry.id   AF-A0AAD9S527-F1
#
_cell.length_a   1.000
_cell.length_b   1.000
_cell.length_c   1.000
_cell.angle_alpha   90.00
_cell.angle_beta   90.00
_cell.angle_gamma   90.00
#
_symmetry.space_group_name_H-M   'P 1'
#
loop_
_entity.id
_entity.type
_entity.pdbx_description
1 polymer ?
#
loop_
_entity_poly.entity_id
_entity_poly.type
_entity_poly.pdbx_seq_one_letter_code
_entity_poly.pdbx_strand_id
1 'polypeptide(L)'
;MILWDTNYMPQINVFYVQSSEFPKLRAKWNVNSEPKYHQYQGVINSFNQASTGRTLAGYWPYYARLDGDNAVAMWRDDPYSSNYETGNWSVWFVSDANPMTGSKLAVVPTGPNMTSLASWWNYGLIFQTTTGDLALSQPHKAQAEANNTFVDSWRSDTGFPSISLAPGGSFAAFATTRPDSSEGIVNTYVLYQEPSSRISMVYLDNKSQWLITHPEALSIADNGTNIACVTMPMTLRDADGNDLRLELASNHTNRCYFQRAGHVIEVAMTGTDWTELGTVPIE
;
A
#
# COMPACT_ATOMS: atom_id res chain seq x y z
N MET A 1 -8.82 -1.93 -19.43
CA MET A 1 -7.76 -0.99 -19.86
C MET A 1 -8.05 0.35 -19.21
N ILE A 2 -7.07 0.96 -18.54
CA ILE A 2 -7.23 2.30 -17.93
C ILE A 2 -7.49 3.31 -19.05
N LEU A 3 -8.53 4.13 -18.89
CA LEU A 3 -8.80 5.22 -19.82
C LEU A 3 -7.84 6.37 -19.52
N TRP A 4 -7.02 6.72 -20.52
CA TRP A 4 -6.22 7.94 -20.52
C TRP A 4 -6.97 8.93 -21.41
N ASP A 5 -7.71 9.88 -20.84
CA ASP A 5 -8.28 10.98 -21.60
C ASP A 5 -7.62 12.31 -21.23
N THR A 6 -8.05 13.36 -21.93
CA THR A 6 -7.61 14.73 -21.71
C THR A 6 -8.16 15.35 -20.41
N ASN A 7 -8.84 14.60 -19.54
CA ASN A 7 -9.32 15.03 -18.22
C ASN A 7 -8.85 14.09 -17.08
N TYR A 8 -8.35 12.91 -17.40
CA TYR A 8 -8.11 11.82 -16.46
C TYR A 8 -6.88 10.99 -16.88
N MET A 9 -5.81 11.13 -16.11
CA MET A 9 -4.61 10.31 -16.21
C MET A 9 -4.20 9.83 -14.80
N PRO A 10 -4.36 8.55 -14.47
CA PRO A 10 -3.89 8.00 -13.20
C PRO A 10 -2.39 7.77 -13.29
N GLN A 11 -1.61 8.85 -13.40
CA GLN A 11 -0.16 8.80 -13.26
C GLN A 11 0.20 9.29 -11.86
N ILE A 12 0.77 8.40 -11.07
CA ILE A 12 1.40 8.72 -9.79
C ILE A 12 2.83 9.15 -10.12
N ASN A 13 3.16 10.41 -9.87
CA ASN A 13 4.56 10.83 -9.86
C ASN A 13 4.94 11.12 -8.42
N VAL A 14 5.65 10.17 -7.78
CA VAL A 14 6.39 10.45 -6.55
C VAL A 14 7.81 10.85 -6.93
N PHE A 15 8.21 12.07 -6.64
CA PHE A 15 9.54 12.57 -7.00
C PHE A 15 10.18 13.35 -5.87
N TYR A 16 11.50 13.23 -5.81
CA TYR A 16 12.35 13.91 -4.86
C TYR A 16 12.83 15.22 -5.48
N VAL A 17 12.63 16.33 -4.78
CA VAL A 17 13.24 17.60 -5.15
C VAL A 17 14.24 17.97 -4.06
N GLN A 18 15.52 17.91 -4.41
CA GLN A 18 16.57 18.49 -3.60
C GLN A 18 16.49 20.01 -3.76
N SER A 19 15.97 20.72 -2.77
CA SER A 19 16.10 22.19 -2.71
C SER A 19 17.27 22.56 -1.80
N SER A 20 17.80 23.77 -1.99
CA SER A 20 18.94 24.31 -1.23
C SER A 20 18.72 24.44 0.29
N GLU A 21 17.51 24.16 0.78
CA GLU A 21 17.16 24.27 2.19
C GLU A 21 16.78 22.92 2.80
N PHE A 22 15.98 22.07 2.13
CA PHE A 22 15.65 20.71 2.60
C PHE A 22 15.19 19.80 1.45
N PRO A 23 15.34 18.48 1.57
CA PRO A 23 14.79 17.58 0.56
C PRO A 23 13.30 17.38 0.71
N LYS A 24 12.57 17.55 -0.40
CA LYS A 24 11.10 17.53 -0.46
C LYS A 24 10.63 16.32 -1.26
N LEU A 25 9.69 15.58 -0.69
CA LEU A 25 8.93 14.55 -1.41
C LEU A 25 7.70 15.20 -2.03
N ARG A 26 7.43 14.91 -3.30
CA ARG A 26 6.24 15.38 -4.00
C ARG A 26 5.49 14.20 -4.58
N ALA A 27 4.17 14.18 -4.46
CA ALA A 27 3.28 13.25 -5.14
C ALA A 27 2.33 14.08 -6.02
N LYS A 28 2.31 13.84 -7.33
CA LYS A 28 1.39 14.48 -8.28
C LYS A 28 0.51 13.42 -8.94
N TRP A 29 -0.77 13.73 -9.09
CA TRP A 29 -1.80 12.94 -9.75
C TRP A 29 -2.56 13.82 -10.75
N ASN A 30 -2.90 13.29 -11.92
CA ASN A 30 -3.62 13.96 -13.01
C ASN A 30 -2.86 15.15 -13.66
N VAL A 31 -2.76 15.18 -15.00
CA VAL A 31 -1.87 16.13 -15.72
C VAL A 31 -2.57 17.06 -16.72
N ASN A 32 -3.90 17.05 -16.82
CA ASN A 32 -4.57 17.89 -17.83
C ASN A 32 -5.02 19.27 -17.36
N SER A 33 -5.15 19.49 -16.06
CA SER A 33 -5.15 20.82 -15.49
C SER A 33 -3.81 21.03 -14.80
N GLU A 34 -3.08 22.10 -15.14
CA GLU A 34 -2.25 22.70 -14.09
C GLU A 34 -3.21 22.93 -12.91
N PRO A 35 -2.96 22.37 -11.72
CA PRO A 35 -3.80 22.70 -10.56
C PRO A 35 -3.85 24.22 -10.53
N LYS A 36 -5.07 24.79 -10.62
CA LYS A 36 -5.24 26.25 -10.70
C LYS A 36 -4.36 26.85 -9.62
N TYR A 37 -3.30 27.54 -10.07
CA TYR A 37 -2.14 27.90 -9.28
C TYR A 37 -2.53 28.61 -7.98
N HIS A 38 -2.75 27.84 -6.92
CA HIS A 38 -2.89 28.31 -5.55
C HIS A 38 -1.86 27.61 -4.69
N GLN A 39 -0.57 27.70 -5.08
CA GLN A 39 0.67 27.48 -4.32
C GLN A 39 0.83 26.24 -3.38
N TYR A 40 -0.18 25.39 -3.20
CA TYR A 40 -0.25 24.37 -2.14
C TYR A 40 -1.10 23.14 -2.49
N GLN A 41 -1.77 23.10 -3.65
CA GLN A 41 -2.56 21.93 -4.09
C GLN A 41 -1.71 20.96 -4.92
N GLY A 42 -1.88 19.66 -4.68
CA GLY A 42 -1.16 18.61 -5.42
C GLY A 42 0.34 18.51 -5.14
N VAL A 43 0.85 19.17 -4.08
CA VAL A 43 2.26 19.07 -3.70
C VAL A 43 2.41 19.02 -2.18
N ILE A 44 3.06 17.97 -1.66
CA ILE A 44 3.49 17.84 -0.25
C ILE A 44 4.70 18.78 -0.01
N ASN A 45 4.52 20.09 -0.23
CA ASN A 45 5.58 21.10 -0.23
C ASN A 45 5.95 21.63 1.17
N SER A 46 5.19 21.27 2.19
CA SER A 46 5.23 21.88 3.52
C SER A 46 5.91 21.02 4.60
N PHE A 47 6.43 19.83 4.27
CA PHE A 47 6.95 18.91 5.27
C PHE A 47 8.39 18.46 4.95
N ASN A 48 9.27 18.46 5.95
CA ASN A 48 10.60 17.87 5.86
C ASN A 48 10.47 16.34 5.84
N GLN A 49 10.82 15.72 4.71
CA GLN A 49 10.56 14.29 4.45
C GLN A 49 11.82 13.42 4.45
N ALA A 50 12.99 14.01 4.27
CA ALA A 50 14.26 13.29 4.24
C ALA A 50 15.01 13.45 5.57
N SER A 51 14.94 12.42 6.41
CA SER A 51 15.93 12.17 7.45
C SER A 51 16.20 10.67 7.50
N THR A 52 17.38 10.30 7.98
CA THR A 52 17.75 8.89 8.21
C THR A 52 16.73 8.20 9.11
N GLY A 53 16.38 6.95 8.78
CA GLY A 53 15.45 6.13 9.57
C GLY A 53 13.95 6.36 9.33
N ARG A 54 13.57 7.19 8.35
CA ARG A 54 12.17 7.40 7.95
C ARG A 54 11.79 6.52 6.77
N THR A 55 10.67 5.80 6.89
CA THR A 55 10.06 5.02 5.80
C THR A 55 8.81 5.74 5.29
N LEU A 56 8.55 5.62 3.99
CA LEU A 56 7.34 6.05 3.33
C LEU A 56 6.62 4.84 2.72
N ALA A 57 5.30 4.82 2.78
CA ALA A 57 4.46 3.93 2.01
C ALA A 57 3.26 4.69 1.45
N GLY A 58 2.65 4.17 0.39
CA GLY A 58 1.44 4.81 -0.13
C GLY A 58 0.69 3.95 -1.14
N TYR A 59 -0.61 4.13 -1.11
CA TYR A 59 -1.55 3.71 -2.14
C TYR A 59 -2.63 4.79 -2.17
N TRP A 60 -2.70 5.53 -3.28
CA TRP A 60 -3.50 6.75 -3.34
C TRP A 60 -4.97 6.47 -3.04
N PRO A 61 -5.64 7.37 -2.30
CA PRO A 61 -5.18 8.70 -1.89
C PRO A 61 -4.30 8.75 -0.65
N TYR A 62 -3.89 7.60 -0.09
CA TYR A 62 -3.25 7.51 1.22
C TYR A 62 -1.75 7.33 1.14
N TYR A 63 -1.05 8.07 2.00
CA TYR A 63 0.40 7.99 2.17
C TYR A 63 0.73 7.99 3.65
N ALA A 64 1.64 7.12 4.06
CA ALA A 64 2.09 6.97 5.43
C ALA A 64 3.58 7.29 5.52
N ARG A 65 3.99 7.98 6.58
CA ARG A 65 5.38 8.10 6.97
C ARG A 65 5.58 7.71 8.42
N LEU A 66 6.69 7.03 8.67
CA LEU A 66 7.23 6.86 10.00
C LEU A 66 7.89 8.16 10.48
N ASP A 67 7.35 8.75 11.53
CA ASP A 67 7.97 9.89 12.21
C ASP A 67 8.90 9.43 13.34
N GLY A 68 9.76 10.35 13.81
CA GLY A 68 10.85 10.04 14.75
C GLY A 68 10.43 9.51 16.12
N ASP A 69 9.18 9.72 16.52
CA ASP A 69 8.66 9.41 17.86
C ASP A 69 7.77 8.15 17.88
N ASN A 70 8.11 7.12 17.10
CA ASN A 70 7.29 5.90 16.95
C ASN A 70 5.84 6.20 16.52
N ALA A 71 5.65 7.27 15.75
CA ALA A 71 4.36 7.74 15.29
C ALA A 71 4.25 7.58 13.77
N VAL A 72 3.03 7.34 13.27
CA VAL A 72 2.76 7.36 11.83
C VAL A 72 1.97 8.62 11.49
N ALA A 73 2.55 9.46 10.63
CA ALA A 73 1.83 10.54 9.98
C ALA A 73 1.18 10.00 8.70
N MET A 74 -0.13 10.22 8.56
CA MET A 74 -0.89 9.92 7.35
C MET A 74 -1.17 11.21 6.59
N TRP A 75 -0.98 11.16 5.29
CA TRP A 75 -1.46 12.15 4.35
C TRP A 75 -2.49 11.55 3.44
N ARG A 76 -3.50 12.35 3.12
CA ARG A 76 -4.53 12.02 2.17
C ARG A 76 -4.66 13.14 1.16
N ASP A 77 -4.67 12.76 -0.11
CA ASP A 77 -5.15 13.63 -1.17
C ASP A 77 -6.69 13.60 -1.13
N ASP A 78 -7.34 14.69 -0.75
CA ASP A 78 -8.79 14.78 -0.66
C ASP A 78 -9.36 15.12 -2.04
N PRO A 79 -9.87 14.12 -2.78
CA PRO A 79 -10.21 14.35 -4.17
C PRO A 79 -11.40 15.32 -4.32
N TYR A 80 -11.31 16.25 -5.26
CA TYR A 80 -12.39 17.14 -5.63
C TYR A 80 -13.41 16.45 -6.55
N SER A 81 -14.70 16.72 -6.30
CA SER A 81 -15.83 16.39 -7.17
C SER A 81 -16.08 14.89 -7.39
N SER A 82 -17.08 14.57 -8.22
CA SER A 82 -17.44 13.20 -8.62
C SER A 82 -16.40 12.52 -9.51
N ASN A 83 -15.41 13.26 -10.04
CA ASN A 83 -14.38 12.74 -10.96
C ASN A 83 -13.09 12.32 -10.25
N TYR A 84 -13.04 12.47 -8.92
CA TYR A 84 -11.89 12.13 -8.09
C TYR A 84 -10.57 12.77 -8.53
N GLU A 85 -10.62 14.04 -8.93
CA GLU A 85 -9.43 14.84 -9.25
C GLU A 85 -8.66 15.16 -7.97
N THR A 86 -7.34 15.35 -8.03
CA THR A 86 -6.53 15.73 -6.85
C THR A 86 -7.06 16.98 -6.18
N GLY A 87 -7.06 17.03 -4.85
CA GLY A 87 -7.52 18.19 -4.13
C GLY A 87 -6.63 18.66 -2.99
N ASN A 88 -7.27 19.02 -1.87
CA ASN A 88 -6.56 19.49 -0.70
C ASN A 88 -5.90 18.31 0.02
N TRP A 89 -4.85 18.59 0.79
CA TRP A 89 -4.20 17.56 1.58
C TRP A 89 -4.71 17.59 3.02
N SER A 90 -5.13 16.43 3.51
CA SER A 90 -5.41 16.20 4.92
C SER A 90 -4.26 15.45 5.57
N VAL A 91 -3.95 15.81 6.81
CA VAL A 91 -2.85 15.22 7.59
C VAL A 91 -3.30 14.89 9.00
N TRP A 92 -2.96 13.70 9.48
CA TRP A 92 -3.22 13.30 10.85
C TRP A 92 -2.17 12.30 11.33
N PHE A 93 -2.10 12.10 12.65
CA PHE A 93 -1.35 10.99 13.23
C PHE A 93 -2.27 9.80 13.48
N VAL A 94 -1.79 8.60 13.18
CA VAL A 94 -2.53 7.36 13.42
C VAL A 94 -2.41 7.00 14.90
N SER A 95 -3.48 7.22 15.65
CA SER A 95 -3.48 7.08 17.12
C SER A 95 -3.34 5.64 17.61
N ASP A 96 -3.73 4.66 16.80
CA ASP A 96 -3.69 3.23 17.10
C ASP A 96 -2.45 2.51 16.53
N ALA A 97 -1.52 3.26 15.91
CA ALA A 97 -0.25 2.73 15.43
C ALA A 97 0.91 3.15 16.34
N ASN A 98 1.72 2.18 16.77
CA ASN A 98 2.94 2.39 17.56
C ASN A 98 4.12 1.62 16.92
N PRO A 99 4.54 2.02 15.71
CA PRO A 99 5.68 1.38 15.03
C PRO A 99 6.98 1.60 15.77
N MET A 100 7.91 0.65 15.66
CA MET A 100 9.28 0.87 16.11
C MET A 100 10.03 1.86 15.20
N THR A 101 11.01 2.57 15.76
CA THR A 101 11.99 3.31 14.96
C THR A 101 12.62 2.40 13.91
N GLY A 102 12.65 2.84 12.65
CA GLY A 102 13.17 2.06 11.52
C GLY A 102 12.20 1.01 10.96
N SER A 103 10.97 0.91 11.48
CA SER A 103 9.93 0.09 10.87
C SER A 103 9.77 0.43 9.40
N LYS A 104 9.60 -0.61 8.56
CA LYS A 104 9.03 -0.41 7.23
C LYS A 104 7.54 -0.06 7.38
N LEU A 105 6.91 0.40 6.31
CA LEU A 105 5.47 0.65 6.27
C LEU A 105 4.89 0.04 4.99
N ALA A 106 3.65 -0.41 5.04
CA ALA A 106 2.87 -0.68 3.84
C ALA A 106 1.46 -0.10 4.00
N VAL A 107 0.95 0.48 2.91
CA VAL A 107 -0.42 1.00 2.82
C VAL A 107 -1.11 0.24 1.71
N VAL A 108 -2.27 -0.33 2.00
CA VAL A 108 -3.08 -1.10 1.04
C VAL A 108 -4.51 -0.60 1.05
N PRO A 109 -5.23 -0.68 -0.09
CA PRO A 109 -6.67 -0.44 -0.09
C PRO A 109 -7.37 -1.55 0.71
N THR A 110 -8.44 -1.20 1.41
CA THR A 110 -9.35 -2.18 2.06
C THR A 110 -10.70 -2.29 1.35
N GLY A 111 -10.87 -1.56 0.25
CA GLY A 111 -12.04 -1.61 -0.61
C GLY A 111 -11.66 -1.92 -2.07
N PRO A 112 -12.61 -2.37 -2.91
CA PRO A 112 -12.32 -2.99 -4.19
C PRO A 112 -12.43 -2.00 -5.35
N ASN A 113 -12.87 -0.76 -5.11
CA ASN A 113 -13.09 0.27 -6.12
C ASN A 113 -12.72 1.66 -5.59
N MET A 114 -12.59 2.62 -6.52
CA MET A 114 -12.17 3.97 -6.18
C MET A 114 -13.17 4.69 -5.27
N THR A 115 -14.47 4.50 -5.47
CA THR A 115 -15.51 5.13 -4.65
C THR A 115 -15.37 4.78 -3.16
N SER A 116 -15.10 3.51 -2.87
CA SER A 116 -14.83 3.04 -1.51
C SER A 116 -13.53 3.64 -0.97
N LEU A 117 -12.44 3.53 -1.74
CA LEU A 117 -11.13 4.03 -1.34
C LEU A 117 -11.07 5.55 -1.14
N ALA A 118 -11.83 6.30 -1.92
CA ALA A 118 -11.93 7.75 -1.81
C ALA A 118 -12.86 8.20 -0.67
N SER A 119 -13.40 7.29 0.14
CA SER A 119 -14.01 7.60 1.44
C SER A 119 -12.96 7.58 2.53
N TRP A 120 -13.07 8.45 3.54
CA TRP A 120 -12.00 8.78 4.50
C TRP A 120 -11.39 7.63 5.34
N TRP A 121 -11.79 6.37 5.17
CA TRP A 121 -11.53 5.30 6.14
C TRP A 121 -11.19 3.93 5.53
N ASN A 122 -11.06 3.84 4.20
CA ASN A 122 -10.91 2.54 3.51
C ASN A 122 -9.46 2.24 3.08
N TYR A 123 -8.55 2.28 4.05
CA TYR A 123 -7.16 1.87 3.86
C TYR A 123 -6.65 1.08 5.06
N GLY A 124 -5.66 0.24 4.81
CA GLY A 124 -4.96 -0.56 5.80
C GLY A 124 -3.51 -0.09 5.93
N LEU A 125 -3.02 -0.05 7.15
CA LEU A 125 -1.63 0.24 7.49
C LEU A 125 -0.98 -1.00 8.10
N ILE A 126 0.19 -1.39 7.59
CA ILE A 126 1.00 -2.48 8.13
C ILE A 126 2.34 -1.92 8.59
N PHE A 127 2.76 -2.29 9.80
CA PHE A 127 3.98 -1.82 10.43
C PHE A 127 4.56 -2.88 11.39
N GLN A 128 5.81 -2.70 11.78
CA GLN A 128 6.47 -3.47 12.84
C GLN A 128 6.35 -2.71 14.16
N THR A 129 5.83 -3.36 15.20
CA THR A 129 5.65 -2.79 16.54
C THR A 129 6.99 -2.64 17.28
N THR A 130 6.97 -1.93 18.40
CA THR A 130 8.11 -1.84 19.34
C THR A 130 8.52 -3.18 19.96
N THR A 131 7.68 -4.21 19.92
CA THR A 131 8.02 -5.58 20.33
C THR A 131 8.68 -6.39 19.21
N GLY A 132 8.75 -5.85 18.00
CA GLY A 132 9.32 -6.50 16.82
C GLY A 132 8.32 -7.30 15.99
N ASP A 133 7.03 -7.31 16.37
CA ASP A 133 5.99 -8.06 15.66
C ASP A 133 5.37 -7.24 14.52
N LEU A 134 4.90 -7.90 13.46
CA LEU A 134 4.01 -7.27 12.49
C LEU A 134 2.66 -6.99 13.12
N ALA A 135 2.14 -5.79 12.84
CA ALA A 135 0.81 -5.36 13.21
C ALA A 135 0.08 -4.72 12.05
N LEU A 136 -1.24 -4.80 12.15
CA LEU A 136 -2.20 -4.20 11.24
C LEU A 136 -2.95 -3.10 11.98
N SER A 137 -3.19 -1.98 11.32
CA SER A 137 -4.11 -0.93 11.75
C SER A 137 -5.04 -0.59 10.60
N GLN A 138 -6.34 -0.48 10.90
CA GLN A 138 -7.35 0.13 10.04
C GLN A 138 -7.75 1.43 10.71
N PRO A 139 -7.02 2.53 10.45
CA PRO A 139 -7.27 3.76 11.16
C PRO A 139 -8.70 4.20 10.95
N HIS A 140 -9.33 4.67 12.03
CA HIS A 140 -10.72 5.13 12.05
C HIS A 140 -11.79 4.07 11.74
N LYS A 141 -11.46 2.77 11.88
CA LYS A 141 -12.42 1.67 11.76
C LYS A 141 -13.69 1.91 12.59
N ALA A 142 -13.56 2.33 13.84
CA ALA A 142 -14.71 2.56 14.73
C ALA A 142 -15.67 3.64 14.19
N GLN A 143 -15.14 4.72 13.61
CA GLN A 143 -15.91 5.79 12.99
C GLN A 143 -16.59 5.31 11.70
N ALA A 144 -15.89 4.50 10.91
CA ALA A 144 -16.41 3.95 9.66
C ALA A 144 -17.55 2.94 9.91
N GLU A 145 -17.40 2.09 10.93
CA GLU A 145 -18.44 1.16 11.40
C GLU A 145 -19.68 1.93 11.89
N ALA A 146 -19.50 2.99 12.68
CA ALA A 146 -20.60 3.83 13.17
C ALA A 146 -21.41 4.49 12.04
N ASN A 147 -20.78 4.75 10.89
CA ASN A 147 -21.42 5.36 9.72
C ASN A 147 -21.99 4.35 8.72
N ASN A 148 -21.85 3.04 8.97
CA ASN A 148 -22.26 1.96 8.06
C ASN A 148 -21.70 2.13 6.63
N THR A 149 -20.50 2.69 6.50
CA THR A 149 -19.78 2.90 5.23
C THR A 149 -18.52 2.04 5.13
N PHE A 150 -18.29 1.19 6.13
CA PHE A 150 -17.11 0.34 6.26
C PHE A 150 -17.40 -1.08 5.82
N VAL A 151 -16.47 -1.63 5.03
CA VAL A 151 -16.43 -3.07 4.75
C VAL A 151 -15.12 -3.59 5.34
N ASP A 152 -15.22 -4.43 6.37
CA ASP A 152 -14.04 -4.91 7.08
C ASP A 152 -13.35 -6.06 6.34
N SER A 153 -12.47 -5.70 5.42
CA SER A 153 -11.66 -6.68 4.67
C SER A 153 -10.69 -7.49 5.55
N TRP A 154 -10.44 -7.08 6.81
CA TRP A 154 -9.51 -7.75 7.74
C TRP A 154 -10.21 -8.43 8.91
N ARG A 155 -11.54 -8.54 8.86
CA ARG A 155 -12.31 -9.28 9.86
C ARG A 155 -11.82 -10.74 9.92
N SER A 156 -11.40 -11.14 11.12
CA SER A 156 -10.93 -12.49 11.43
C SER A 156 -11.43 -12.88 12.82
N ASP A 157 -11.87 -14.12 12.97
CA ASP A 157 -12.29 -14.70 14.27
C ASP A 157 -11.09 -14.96 15.18
N THR A 158 -9.91 -15.18 14.59
CA THR A 158 -8.67 -15.53 15.32
C THR A 158 -7.72 -14.35 15.49
N GLY A 159 -8.03 -13.20 14.90
CA GLY A 159 -7.11 -12.05 14.82
C GLY A 159 -5.92 -12.31 13.88
N PHE A 160 -5.07 -11.28 13.72
CA PHE A 160 -3.83 -11.36 12.95
C PHE A 160 -2.78 -12.20 13.72
N PRO A 161 -2.05 -13.12 13.07
CA PRO A 161 -1.11 -13.99 13.75
C PRO A 161 0.10 -13.20 14.24
N SER A 162 0.70 -13.65 15.35
CA SER A 162 1.96 -13.10 15.83
C SER A 162 3.09 -13.50 14.87
N ILE A 163 3.64 -12.51 14.17
CA ILE A 163 4.76 -12.67 13.24
C ILE A 163 5.87 -11.76 13.72
N SER A 164 6.93 -12.34 14.30
CA SER A 164 8.08 -11.59 14.78
C SER A 164 9.11 -11.39 13.67
N LEU A 165 9.59 -10.16 13.51
CA LEU A 165 10.63 -9.78 12.56
C LEU A 165 11.87 -9.26 13.30
N ALA A 166 13.04 -9.36 12.67
CA ALA A 166 14.21 -8.63 13.13
C ALA A 166 13.93 -7.10 13.13
N PRO A 167 14.58 -6.29 13.96
CA PRO A 167 14.45 -4.83 13.94
C PRO A 167 14.61 -4.23 12.54
N GLY A 168 13.57 -3.54 12.05
CA GLY A 168 13.56 -2.98 10.69
C GLY A 168 13.42 -4.04 9.59
N GLY A 169 12.89 -5.20 9.95
CA GLY A 169 12.69 -6.36 9.08
C GLY A 169 11.86 -6.02 7.85
N SER A 170 12.16 -6.70 6.76
CA SER A 170 11.55 -6.42 5.47
C SER A 170 10.16 -7.05 5.37
N PHE A 171 9.19 -6.24 4.96
CA PHE A 171 7.86 -6.69 4.58
C PHE A 171 7.29 -5.77 3.50
N ALA A 172 6.33 -6.29 2.75
CA ALA A 172 5.51 -5.56 1.80
C ALA A 172 4.08 -6.08 1.86
N ALA A 173 3.14 -5.30 1.35
CA ALA A 173 1.77 -5.76 1.23
C ALA A 173 1.15 -5.29 -0.08
N PHE A 174 0.19 -6.07 -0.58
CA PHE A 174 -0.65 -5.70 -1.70
C PHE A 174 -2.05 -6.26 -1.52
N ALA A 175 -2.99 -5.77 -2.34
CA ALA A 175 -4.37 -6.20 -2.30
C ALA A 175 -4.90 -6.63 -3.67
N THR A 176 -5.88 -7.52 -3.67
CA THR A 176 -6.63 -7.94 -4.86
C THR A 176 -8.12 -7.92 -4.57
N THR A 177 -8.96 -7.84 -5.60
CA THR A 177 -10.38 -8.13 -5.40
C THR A 177 -10.54 -9.57 -4.92
N ARG A 178 -11.48 -9.78 -4.00
CA ARG A 178 -11.90 -11.12 -3.60
C ARG A 178 -12.91 -11.68 -4.61
N PRO A 179 -12.69 -12.89 -5.15
CA PRO A 179 -13.71 -13.58 -5.94
C PRO A 179 -15.04 -13.68 -5.16
N ASP A 180 -16.16 -13.47 -5.84
CA ASP A 180 -17.50 -13.71 -5.31
C ASP A 180 -17.90 -12.88 -4.06
N SER A 181 -17.18 -11.81 -3.74
CA SER A 181 -17.57 -10.93 -2.63
C SER A 181 -18.73 -10.01 -3.02
N SER A 182 -19.91 -10.28 -2.48
CA SER A 182 -21.06 -9.36 -2.55
C SER A 182 -20.89 -8.12 -1.68
N GLU A 183 -20.06 -8.21 -0.64
CA GLU A 183 -19.79 -7.13 0.33
C GLU A 183 -18.73 -6.15 -0.18
N GLY A 184 -17.99 -6.50 -1.23
CA GLY A 184 -16.91 -5.67 -1.75
C GLY A 184 -15.67 -5.68 -0.86
N ILE A 185 -15.32 -6.83 -0.27
CA ILE A 185 -14.05 -6.98 0.43
C ILE A 185 -12.90 -7.30 -0.54
N VAL A 186 -11.68 -7.02 -0.09
CA VAL A 186 -10.44 -7.33 -0.80
C VAL A 186 -9.67 -8.44 -0.07
N ASN A 187 -8.83 -9.15 -0.79
CA ASN A 187 -7.79 -9.96 -0.17
C ASN A 187 -6.57 -9.08 0.06
N THR A 188 -5.97 -9.19 1.24
CA THR A 188 -4.69 -8.56 1.55
C THR A 188 -3.64 -9.64 1.74
N TYR A 189 -2.49 -9.46 1.11
CA TYR A 189 -1.35 -10.34 1.19
C TYR A 189 -0.19 -9.54 1.77
N VAL A 190 0.40 -10.02 2.86
CA VAL A 190 1.57 -9.42 3.50
C VAL A 190 2.73 -10.40 3.35
N LEU A 191 3.75 -10.00 2.61
CA LEU A 191 4.99 -10.74 2.47
C LEU A 191 5.99 -10.22 3.49
N TYR A 192 6.70 -11.12 4.16
CA TYR A 192 7.69 -10.75 5.17
C TYR A 192 8.89 -11.69 5.13
N GLN A 193 10.08 -11.16 5.41
CA GLN A 193 11.29 -11.95 5.47
C GLN A 193 11.47 -12.58 6.85
N GLU A 194 11.59 -13.91 6.88
CA GLU A 194 11.93 -14.67 8.08
C GLU A 194 13.42 -14.56 8.44
N PRO A 195 13.81 -14.88 9.68
CA PRO A 195 15.22 -15.03 10.07
C PRO A 195 16.00 -16.03 9.21
N SER A 196 15.31 -16.99 8.58
CA SER A 196 15.88 -17.97 7.65
C SER A 196 16.22 -17.38 6.27
N SER A 197 16.01 -16.08 6.06
CA SER A 197 16.11 -15.36 4.78
C SER A 197 15.07 -15.78 3.73
N ARG A 198 14.14 -16.69 4.04
CA ARG A 198 12.96 -16.98 3.21
C ARG A 198 11.94 -15.85 3.33
N ILE A 199 11.24 -15.56 2.24
CA ILE A 199 10.06 -14.69 2.27
C ILE A 199 8.81 -15.56 2.43
N SER A 200 8.01 -15.25 3.43
CA SER A 200 6.75 -15.93 3.74
C SER A 200 5.59 -14.96 3.52
N MET A 201 4.38 -15.52 3.36
CA MET A 201 3.18 -14.74 3.07
C MET A 201 2.11 -15.05 4.08
N VAL A 202 1.54 -14.01 4.68
CA VAL A 202 0.30 -14.09 5.46
C VAL A 202 -0.82 -13.40 4.69
N TYR A 203 -1.99 -14.03 4.61
CA TYR A 203 -3.11 -13.50 3.82
C TYR A 203 -4.47 -13.91 4.39
N LEU A 204 -5.51 -13.22 3.92
CA LEU A 204 -6.91 -13.46 4.28
C LEU A 204 -7.75 -13.55 3.00
N ASP A 205 -8.23 -14.75 2.65
CA ASP A 205 -8.87 -15.05 1.36
C ASP A 205 -10.40 -15.23 1.41
N ASN A 206 -10.94 -15.83 2.48
CA ASN A 206 -12.36 -15.97 2.83
C ASN A 206 -12.58 -16.85 4.07
N LYS A 207 -11.57 -17.64 4.45
CA LYS A 207 -11.57 -18.34 5.72
C LYS A 207 -11.40 -17.28 6.78
N SER A 208 -12.23 -17.28 7.82
CA SER A 208 -12.25 -16.25 8.88
C SER A 208 -10.98 -16.22 9.75
N GLN A 209 -9.86 -16.71 9.21
CA GLN A 209 -8.55 -16.81 9.83
C GLN A 209 -7.50 -16.39 8.82
N TRP A 210 -6.47 -15.72 9.31
CA TRP A 210 -5.27 -15.43 8.53
C TRP A 210 -4.48 -16.72 8.32
N LEU A 211 -4.01 -16.94 7.09
CA LEU A 211 -3.24 -18.11 6.70
C LEU A 211 -1.79 -17.71 6.43
N ILE A 212 -0.84 -18.51 6.92
CA ILE A 212 0.58 -18.36 6.63
C ILE A 212 0.99 -19.43 5.63
N THR A 213 1.75 -19.03 4.61
CA THR A 213 2.32 -19.91 3.58
C THR A 213 3.77 -19.57 3.30
N HIS A 214 4.49 -20.55 2.73
CA HIS A 214 5.91 -20.47 2.43
C HIS A 214 6.17 -20.81 0.96
N PRO A 215 5.88 -19.89 0.01
CA PRO A 215 5.99 -20.21 -1.41
C PRO A 215 7.43 -20.49 -1.83
N GLU A 216 7.66 -21.55 -2.60
CA GLU A 216 9.00 -21.96 -3.02
C GLU A 216 9.69 -20.90 -3.91
N ALA A 217 8.94 -20.24 -4.78
CA ALA A 217 9.45 -19.13 -5.61
C ALA A 217 10.01 -17.94 -4.78
N LEU A 218 9.56 -17.81 -3.52
CA LEU A 218 9.97 -16.79 -2.56
C LEU A 218 11.05 -17.30 -1.58
N SER A 219 11.55 -18.52 -1.78
CA SER A 219 12.63 -19.09 -0.96
C SER A 219 13.98 -18.45 -1.27
N ILE A 220 14.93 -18.51 -0.33
CA ILE A 220 16.33 -18.11 -0.56
C ILE A 220 16.45 -16.65 -1.06
N ALA A 221 15.95 -15.68 -0.28
CA ALA A 221 16.21 -14.27 -0.56
C ALA A 221 17.52 -13.83 0.13
N ASP A 222 18.12 -12.73 -0.33
CA ASP A 222 19.24 -12.11 0.38
C ASP A 222 18.77 -11.59 1.74
N ASN A 223 19.54 -11.86 2.80
CA ASN A 223 19.19 -11.40 4.14
C ASN A 223 19.08 -9.87 4.19
N GLY A 224 17.95 -9.36 4.69
CA GLY A 224 17.67 -7.93 4.74
C GLY A 224 17.23 -7.30 3.41
N THR A 225 16.89 -8.10 2.39
CA THR A 225 16.40 -7.57 1.12
C THR A 225 15.13 -6.75 1.29
N ASN A 226 14.96 -5.66 0.56
CA ASN A 226 13.68 -4.97 0.50
C ASN A 226 12.70 -5.77 -0.37
N ILE A 227 11.45 -5.88 0.09
CA ILE A 227 10.36 -6.48 -0.69
C ILE A 227 9.51 -5.34 -1.24
N ALA A 228 9.14 -5.40 -2.51
CA ALA A 228 8.20 -4.46 -3.12
C ALA A 228 7.11 -5.24 -3.85
N CYS A 229 5.85 -4.91 -3.63
CA CYS A 229 4.73 -5.57 -4.28
C CYS A 229 3.81 -4.54 -4.95
N VAL A 230 3.28 -4.90 -6.11
CA VAL A 230 2.39 -4.04 -6.90
C VAL A 230 0.94 -4.39 -6.56
N THR A 231 0.22 -3.38 -6.08
CA THR A 231 -1.25 -3.39 -6.12
C THR A 231 -1.68 -2.69 -7.39
N MET A 232 -2.59 -3.30 -8.16
CA MET A 232 -3.10 -2.67 -9.38
C MET A 232 -3.71 -1.30 -9.08
N PRO A 233 -3.52 -0.32 -9.97
CA PRO A 233 -4.20 0.96 -9.84
C PRO A 233 -5.71 0.77 -9.98
N MET A 234 -6.46 1.40 -9.08
CA MET A 234 -7.88 1.61 -9.26
C MET A 234 -8.12 2.96 -9.92
N THR A 235 -9.19 3.05 -10.70
CA THR A 235 -9.70 4.31 -11.25
C THR A 235 -11.21 4.34 -11.08
N LEU A 236 -11.82 5.51 -11.28
CA LEU A 236 -13.28 5.59 -11.27
C LEU A 236 -13.87 4.76 -12.40
N ARG A 237 -13.26 4.80 -13.60
CA ARG A 237 -13.75 4.10 -14.79
C ARG A 237 -12.63 3.50 -15.63
N ASP A 238 -12.95 2.42 -16.33
CA ASP A 238 -12.16 1.84 -17.42
C ASP A 238 -12.44 2.52 -18.76
N ALA A 239 -11.79 2.02 -19.83
CA ALA A 239 -11.94 2.49 -21.20
C ALA A 239 -13.39 2.45 -21.73
N ASP A 240 -14.23 1.60 -21.16
CA ASP A 240 -15.62 1.38 -21.56
C ASP A 240 -16.62 2.13 -20.66
N GLY A 241 -16.11 2.90 -19.69
CA GLY A 241 -16.91 3.69 -18.77
C GLY A 241 -17.43 2.92 -17.55
N ASN A 242 -16.97 1.69 -17.31
CA ASN A 242 -17.35 0.86 -16.17
C ASN A 242 -16.42 1.08 -14.98
N ASP A 243 -16.90 0.85 -13.75
CA ASP A 243 -16.06 0.94 -12.55
C ASP A 243 -14.79 0.07 -12.66
N LEU A 244 -13.60 0.69 -12.59
CA LEU A 244 -12.34 -0.07 -12.55
C LEU A 244 -12.05 -0.51 -11.12
N ARG A 245 -12.33 -1.79 -10.87
CA ARG A 245 -12.06 -2.45 -9.59
C ARG A 245 -10.62 -2.93 -9.51
N LEU A 246 -10.15 -3.26 -8.31
CA LEU A 246 -8.95 -4.09 -8.15
C LEU A 246 -9.13 -5.38 -8.95
N GLU A 247 -8.06 -5.86 -9.56
CA GLU A 247 -8.11 -7.11 -10.28
C GLU A 247 -8.10 -8.31 -9.33
N LEU A 248 -8.60 -9.44 -9.82
CA LEU A 248 -8.38 -10.73 -9.19
C LEU A 248 -6.89 -11.08 -9.19
N ALA A 249 -6.48 -11.93 -8.25
CA ALA A 249 -5.12 -12.43 -8.18
C ALA A 249 -4.74 -13.16 -9.48
N SER A 250 -3.83 -12.57 -10.28
CA SER A 250 -3.42 -13.09 -11.58
C SER A 250 -1.92 -12.97 -11.84
N ASN A 251 -1.39 -13.91 -12.63
CA ASN A 251 -0.02 -13.89 -13.10
C ASN A 251 0.32 -12.71 -14.03
N HIS A 252 -0.59 -11.76 -14.29
CA HIS A 252 -0.28 -10.57 -15.08
C HIS A 252 -0.09 -9.31 -14.22
N THR A 253 -0.74 -9.25 -13.06
CA THR A 253 -0.88 -7.98 -12.34
C THR A 253 -0.40 -8.00 -10.91
N ASN A 254 -0.27 -9.18 -10.30
CA ASN A 254 0.32 -9.31 -8.97
C ASN A 254 1.79 -9.64 -9.12
N ARG A 255 2.62 -8.63 -8.89
CA ARG A 255 4.08 -8.72 -8.97
C ARG A 255 4.70 -8.35 -7.65
N CYS A 256 5.69 -9.13 -7.23
CA CYS A 256 6.59 -8.72 -6.17
C CYS A 256 8.03 -8.86 -6.62
N TYR A 257 8.88 -8.06 -5.98
CA TYR A 257 10.30 -7.95 -6.27
C TYR A 257 11.09 -8.04 -4.97
N PHE A 258 12.20 -8.75 -5.01
CA PHE A 258 13.16 -8.89 -3.92
C PHE A 258 14.55 -9.20 -4.48
N GLN A 259 15.58 -9.24 -3.64
CA GLN A 259 16.93 -9.57 -4.07
C GLN A 259 17.30 -11.02 -3.72
N ARG A 260 17.98 -11.69 -4.64
CA ARG A 260 18.62 -13.00 -4.45
C ARG A 260 19.97 -12.98 -5.15
N ALA A 261 21.03 -13.31 -4.41
CA ALA A 261 22.40 -13.28 -4.89
C ALA A 261 22.79 -11.94 -5.55
N GLY A 262 22.30 -10.82 -5.00
CA GLY A 262 22.54 -9.47 -5.51
C GLY A 262 21.71 -9.06 -6.74
N HIS A 263 20.87 -9.96 -7.27
CA HIS A 263 19.99 -9.68 -8.42
C HIS A 263 18.56 -9.41 -7.96
N VAL A 264 17.86 -8.49 -8.64
CA VAL A 264 16.43 -8.27 -8.40
C VAL A 264 15.64 -9.35 -9.12
N ILE A 265 14.84 -10.10 -8.38
CA ILE A 265 13.99 -11.19 -8.86
C ILE A 265 12.55 -10.68 -8.94
N GLU A 266 11.88 -10.94 -10.05
CA GLU A 266 10.44 -10.73 -10.23
C GLU A 266 9.70 -12.06 -10.00
N VAL A 267 8.65 -12.01 -9.19
CA VAL A 267 7.71 -13.12 -9.00
C VAL A 267 6.28 -12.67 -9.27
N ALA A 268 5.45 -13.60 -9.72
CA ALA A 268 4.04 -13.39 -9.98
C ALA A 268 3.17 -14.30 -9.12
N MET A 269 2.04 -13.78 -8.64
CA MET A 269 1.05 -14.56 -7.88
C MET A 269 -0.18 -14.88 -8.74
N THR A 270 -0.70 -16.11 -8.67
CA THR A 270 -2.03 -16.49 -9.19
C THR A 270 -2.80 -17.20 -8.10
N GLY A 271 -3.93 -16.64 -7.68
CA GLY A 271 -4.62 -17.12 -6.47
C GLY A 271 -3.74 -16.99 -5.23
N THR A 272 -3.12 -18.10 -4.81
CA THR A 272 -2.12 -18.16 -3.71
C THR A 272 -0.78 -18.75 -4.15
N ASP A 273 -0.67 -19.19 -5.41
CA ASP A 273 0.53 -19.79 -5.97
C ASP A 273 1.48 -18.72 -6.50
N TRP A 274 2.77 -18.95 -6.36
CA TRP A 274 3.82 -18.02 -6.78
C TRP A 274 4.73 -18.66 -7.80
N THR A 275 5.04 -17.91 -8.86
CA THR A 275 5.95 -18.31 -9.93
C THR A 275 7.04 -17.28 -10.09
N GLU A 276 8.30 -17.73 -10.17
CA GLU A 276 9.42 -16.86 -10.52
C GLU A 276 9.41 -16.55 -12.01
N LEU A 277 9.48 -15.27 -12.36
CA LEU A 277 9.54 -14.79 -13.74
C LEU A 277 10.98 -14.57 -14.21
N GLY A 278 11.90 -14.36 -13.27
CA GLY A 278 13.33 -14.27 -13.51
C GLY A 278 13.95 -13.00 -12.93
N THR A 279 15.12 -12.65 -13.44
CA THR A 279 15.88 -11.48 -13.01
C THR A 279 15.46 -10.23 -13.77
N VAL A 280 15.19 -9.14 -13.05
CA VAL A 280 14.92 -7.81 -13.62
C VAL A 280 16.26 -7.14 -13.97
N PRO A 281 16.46 -6.72 -15.24
CA PRO A 281 17.63 -5.93 -15.62
C PRO A 281 17.62 -4.58 -14.88
N ILE A 282 18.73 -4.24 -14.23
CA ILE A 282 18.97 -2.90 -13.70
C ILE A 282 19.97 -2.26 -14.65
N GLU A 283 19.48 -1.36 -15.51
CA GLU A 283 20.32 -0.51 -16.38
C GLU A 283 20.81 0.74 -15.64
#